data_AF-A0A0Q7B5B2-F1
#
_entry.id   AF-A0A0Q7B5B2-F1
#
_cell.length_a   1.000
_cell.length_b   1.000
_cell.length_c   1.000
_cell.angle_alpha   90.00
_cell.angle_beta   90.00
_cell.angle_gamma   90.00
#
_symmetry.space_group_name_H-M   'P 1'
#
loop_
_entity.id
_entity.type
_entity.pdbx_description
1 polymer ?
#
loop_
_entity_poly.entity_id
_entity_poly.type
_entity_poly.pdbx_seq_one_letter_code
_entity_poly.pdbx_strand_id
1 'polypeptide(L)'
;MLLTALALAFSGLTAASAPATSDTPRTVLFNMYAHGYAKPRTIYLSANAGPYLKKLAWDDWGSATTVAEGVYVSDCASCSPPKRRTATVTLSKPVVCTHGEGKGLRTYRKAVVTLSGPDRGSTGTTFRIPAGCP
;
A
#
# COMPACT_ATOMS: atom_id res chain seq x y z
N MET A 1 -44.72 64.43 19.42
CA MET A 1 -43.41 64.54 18.76
C MET A 1 -42.76 63.16 18.80
N LEU A 2 -42.55 62.59 17.62
CA LEU A 2 -41.88 61.32 17.31
C LEU A 2 -40.40 61.39 17.69
N LEU A 3 -39.78 60.33 18.21
CA LEU A 3 -38.39 59.99 17.89
C LEU A 3 -38.07 58.52 18.21
N THR A 4 -37.72 57.84 17.13
CA THR A 4 -37.48 56.41 16.93
C THR A 4 -36.06 56.04 17.36
N ALA A 5 -35.88 54.98 18.15
CA ALA A 5 -34.56 54.42 18.45
C ALA A 5 -34.29 53.18 17.58
N LEU A 6 -33.26 53.28 16.74
CA LEU A 6 -32.84 52.35 15.71
C LEU A 6 -31.97 51.24 16.34
N ALA A 7 -32.40 49.98 16.25
CA ALA A 7 -31.63 48.82 16.71
C ALA A 7 -30.67 48.33 15.60
N LEU A 8 -29.36 48.43 15.84
CA LEU A 8 -28.31 47.88 14.98
C LEU A 8 -28.09 46.40 15.36
N ALA A 9 -28.66 45.48 14.57
CA ALA A 9 -28.36 44.05 14.65
C ALA A 9 -27.06 43.76 13.89
N PHE A 10 -25.97 43.52 14.64
CA PHE A 10 -24.68 43.09 14.09
C PHE A 10 -24.74 41.59 13.81
N SER A 11 -25.05 41.22 12.57
CA SER A 11 -25.00 39.83 12.09
C SER A 11 -23.54 39.39 11.96
N GLY A 12 -23.03 38.72 12.99
CA GLY A 12 -21.72 38.07 12.96
C GLY A 12 -21.69 36.93 11.94
N LEU A 13 -21.01 37.15 10.82
CA LEU A 13 -20.72 36.14 9.81
C LEU A 13 -19.64 35.19 10.34
N THR A 14 -20.03 34.06 10.94
CA THR A 14 -19.08 32.99 11.27
C THR A 14 -18.66 32.29 9.98
N ALA A 15 -17.46 32.62 9.49
CA ALA A 15 -16.84 31.89 8.39
C ALA A 15 -16.54 30.45 8.83
N ALA A 16 -17.30 29.49 8.32
CA ALA A 16 -17.03 28.07 8.49
C ALA A 16 -15.68 27.77 7.82
N SER A 17 -14.64 27.53 8.63
CA SER A 17 -13.36 27.03 8.13
C SER A 17 -13.59 25.60 7.63
N ALA A 18 -13.65 25.42 6.31
CA ALA A 18 -13.65 24.09 5.72
C ALA A 18 -12.36 23.37 6.15
N PRO A 19 -12.43 22.11 6.63
CA PRO A 19 -11.24 21.37 6.97
C PRO A 19 -10.38 21.24 5.71
N ALA A 20 -9.14 21.69 5.78
CA ALA A 20 -8.16 21.46 4.73
C ALA A 20 -8.06 19.95 4.52
N THR A 21 -8.50 19.48 3.37
CA THR A 21 -8.31 18.09 2.96
C THR A 21 -6.81 17.85 2.95
N SER A 22 -6.31 17.10 3.94
CA SER A 22 -4.94 16.63 3.97
C SER A 22 -4.67 15.92 2.66
N ASP A 23 -3.91 16.57 1.78
CA ASP A 23 -3.58 16.10 0.42
C ASP A 23 -2.52 14.99 0.49
N THR A 24 -2.73 14.03 1.39
CA THR A 24 -1.80 12.93 1.63
C THR A 24 -1.73 12.08 0.38
N PRO A 25 -0.55 11.96 -0.26
CA PRO A 25 -0.38 11.17 -1.46
C PRO A 25 -0.93 9.75 -1.30
N ARG A 26 -1.78 9.34 -2.24
CA ARG A 26 -2.34 7.98 -2.28
C ARG A 26 -1.20 6.96 -2.36
N THR A 27 -1.18 6.02 -1.42
CA THR A 27 -0.11 5.01 -1.35
C THR A 27 -0.47 3.77 -2.17
N VAL A 28 0.40 3.39 -3.10
CA VAL A 28 0.24 2.27 -4.02
C VAL A 28 1.48 1.37 -4.03
N LEU A 29 1.31 0.13 -4.46
CA LEU A 29 2.40 -0.73 -4.92
C LEU A 29 2.22 -0.94 -6.42
N PHE A 30 3.27 -0.66 -7.19
CA PHE A 30 3.27 -0.90 -8.63
C PHE A 30 3.55 -2.37 -8.92
N ASN A 31 2.78 -2.96 -9.83
CA ASN A 31 3.12 -4.27 -10.37
C ASN A 31 4.24 -4.15 -11.42
N MET A 32 4.66 -5.27 -11.99
CA MET A 32 5.64 -5.35 -13.08
C MET A 32 5.24 -4.66 -14.39
N TYR A 33 3.98 -4.25 -14.53
CA TYR A 33 3.46 -3.49 -15.68
C TYR A 33 3.22 -2.01 -15.31
N ALA A 34 3.85 -1.51 -14.24
CA ALA A 34 3.71 -0.14 -13.74
C ALA A 34 2.27 0.28 -13.36
N HIS A 35 1.35 -0.68 -13.16
CA HIS A 35 0.02 -0.38 -12.65
C HIS A 35 0.04 -0.31 -11.12
N GLY A 36 -0.37 0.83 -10.57
CA GLY A 36 -0.42 1.07 -9.12
C GLY A 36 -1.68 0.51 -8.46
N TYR A 37 -1.51 -0.35 -7.46
CA TYR A 37 -2.61 -0.91 -6.67
C TYR A 37 -2.54 -0.45 -5.22
N ALA A 38 -3.66 0.00 -4.67
CA ALA A 38 -3.80 0.28 -3.25
C ALA A 38 -4.11 -1.02 -2.50
N LYS A 39 -3.27 -1.38 -1.50
CA LYS A 39 -3.47 -2.52 -0.60
C LYS A 39 -3.78 -3.84 -1.35
N PRO A 40 -2.95 -4.26 -2.32
CA PRO A 40 -3.27 -5.38 -3.21
C PRO A 40 -3.35 -6.70 -2.46
N ARG A 41 -4.38 -7.52 -2.72
CA ARG A 41 -4.53 -8.85 -2.10
C ARG A 41 -3.70 -9.95 -2.79
N THR A 42 -3.12 -9.61 -3.94
CA THR A 42 -2.33 -10.50 -4.80
C THR A 42 -1.14 -9.73 -5.37
N ILE A 43 0.04 -10.35 -5.40
CA ILE A 43 1.25 -9.82 -6.08
C ILE A 43 1.80 -10.93 -6.96
N TYR A 44 1.90 -10.68 -8.26
CA TYR A 44 2.59 -11.57 -9.20
C TYR A 44 4.09 -11.30 -9.14
N LEU A 45 4.90 -12.36 -9.11
CA LEU A 45 6.37 -12.24 -9.00
C LEU A 45 7.08 -12.34 -10.35
N SER A 46 6.38 -12.76 -11.41
CA SER A 46 6.87 -12.82 -12.79
C SER A 46 5.80 -12.34 -13.79
N ALA A 47 6.27 -11.86 -14.96
CA ALA A 47 5.41 -11.39 -16.06
C ALA A 47 4.62 -12.50 -16.73
N ASN A 48 5.14 -13.72 -16.76
CA ASN A 48 4.51 -14.86 -17.41
C ASN A 48 4.35 -15.98 -16.38
N ALA A 49 3.11 -16.46 -16.21
CA ALA A 49 2.65 -17.66 -15.48
C ALA A 49 3.61 -18.24 -14.42
N GLY A 50 4.10 -17.43 -13.48
CA GLY A 50 5.03 -17.86 -12.44
C GLY A 50 4.48 -17.71 -11.03
N PRO A 51 5.35 -17.75 -10.01
CA PRO A 51 4.90 -17.73 -8.64
C PRO A 51 4.24 -16.40 -8.28
N TYR A 52 3.32 -16.46 -7.31
CA TYR A 52 2.58 -15.28 -6.87
C TYR A 52 2.22 -15.38 -5.39
N LEU A 53 1.99 -14.22 -4.78
CA LEU A 53 1.47 -14.07 -3.44
C LEU A 53 -0.03 -13.82 -3.52
N LYS A 54 -0.81 -14.42 -2.64
CA LYS A 54 -2.26 -14.21 -2.58
C LYS A 54 -2.78 -14.17 -1.15
N LYS A 55 -4.03 -13.73 -1.02
CA LYS A 55 -4.71 -13.56 0.28
C LYS A 55 -3.91 -12.66 1.22
N LEU A 56 -3.22 -11.66 0.67
CA LEU A 56 -2.45 -10.71 1.47
C LEU A 56 -3.41 -9.89 2.35
N ALA A 57 -3.20 -9.99 3.66
CA ALA A 57 -3.84 -9.17 4.67
C ALA A 57 -2.80 -8.16 5.16
N TRP A 58 -3.01 -6.89 4.83
CA TRP A 58 -2.07 -5.81 5.13
C TRP A 58 -2.44 -5.07 6.42
N ASP A 59 -1.42 -4.85 7.23
CA ASP A 59 -1.45 -4.03 8.44
C ASP A 59 -0.66 -2.73 8.22
N ASP A 60 -1.18 -1.62 8.74
CA ASP A 60 -0.56 -0.28 8.68
C ASP A 60 -0.22 0.20 7.26
N TRP A 61 -1.10 -0.05 6.29
CA TRP A 61 -0.91 0.42 4.91
C TRP A 61 -0.79 1.96 4.85
N GLY A 62 0.31 2.44 4.30
CA GLY A 62 0.62 3.87 4.16
C GLY A 62 1.55 4.40 5.25
N SER A 63 1.93 3.58 6.23
CA SER A 63 2.90 3.96 7.24
C SER A 63 4.35 3.89 6.70
N ALA A 64 5.34 4.16 7.56
CA ALA A 64 6.75 4.01 7.21
C ALA A 64 7.15 2.56 6.86
N THR A 65 6.42 1.60 7.44
CA THR A 65 6.58 0.16 7.23
C THR A 65 5.21 -0.52 7.33
N THR A 66 4.78 -1.18 6.26
CA THR A 66 3.57 -2.00 6.26
C THR A 66 3.95 -3.46 6.09
N VAL A 67 3.22 -4.34 6.76
CA VAL A 67 3.42 -5.78 6.69
C VAL A 67 2.15 -6.41 6.13
N ALA A 68 2.30 -7.47 5.33
CA ALA A 68 1.21 -8.36 5.02
C ALA A 68 1.56 -9.80 5.28
N GLU A 69 0.58 -10.53 5.80
CA GLU A 69 0.60 -11.98 5.83
C GLU A 69 -0.24 -12.54 4.69
N GLY A 70 0.20 -13.64 4.11
CA GLY A 70 -0.54 -14.32 3.06
C GLY A 70 0.08 -15.65 2.66
N VAL A 71 -0.17 -16.04 1.42
CA VAL A 71 0.24 -17.33 0.89
C VAL A 71 1.05 -17.14 -0.38
N TYR A 72 2.28 -17.64 -0.37
CA TYR A 72 3.05 -17.88 -1.58
C TYR A 72 2.53 -19.12 -2.29
N VAL A 73 2.33 -19.02 -3.60
CA VAL A 73 1.94 -20.12 -4.47
C VAL A 73 3.03 -20.31 -5.52
N SER A 74 3.65 -21.49 -5.49
CA SER A 74 4.57 -21.94 -6.52
C SER A 74 3.79 -22.32 -7.80
N ASP A 75 4.37 -22.03 -8.94
CA ASP A 75 3.92 -22.43 -10.27
C ASP A 75 4.19 -23.91 -10.56
N CYS A 76 5.26 -24.48 -9.99
CA CYS A 76 5.54 -25.91 -10.12
C CYS A 76 4.55 -26.75 -9.29
N ALA A 77 3.57 -27.36 -9.98
CA ALA A 77 2.54 -28.18 -9.35
C ALA A 77 3.05 -29.52 -8.79
N SER A 78 4.14 -30.05 -9.36
CA SER A 78 4.66 -31.39 -9.06
C SER A 78 6.02 -31.39 -8.35
N CYS A 79 6.60 -30.22 -8.09
CA CYS A 79 7.87 -30.13 -7.37
C CYS A 79 7.64 -30.31 -5.87
N SER A 80 8.39 -31.22 -5.24
CA SER A 80 8.66 -31.12 -3.81
C SER A 80 9.68 -30.00 -3.58
N PRO A 81 9.57 -29.21 -2.50
CA PRO A 81 8.61 -29.28 -1.38
C PRO A 81 7.36 -28.36 -1.62
N PRO A 82 6.35 -28.27 -0.71
CA PRO A 82 4.95 -28.00 -1.09
C PRO A 82 4.69 -26.71 -1.87
N LYS A 83 3.68 -26.79 -2.76
CA LYS A 83 3.20 -25.73 -3.66
C LYS A 83 2.78 -24.43 -2.95
N ARG A 84 2.49 -24.48 -1.66
CA ARG A 84 2.00 -23.33 -0.88
C ARG A 84 2.81 -23.16 0.38
N ARG A 85 3.18 -21.91 0.66
CA ARG A 85 3.89 -21.53 1.90
C ARG A 85 3.30 -20.27 2.48
N THR A 86 3.39 -20.10 3.79
CA THR A 86 3.07 -18.81 4.41
C THR A 86 4.10 -17.79 3.94
N ALA A 87 3.63 -16.60 3.62
CA ALA A 87 4.46 -15.49 3.20
C ALA A 87 4.20 -14.28 4.10
N THR A 88 5.27 -13.63 4.50
CA THR A 88 5.25 -12.32 5.14
C THR A 88 5.90 -11.34 4.18
N VAL A 89 5.16 -10.29 3.80
CA VAL A 89 5.63 -9.21 2.92
C VAL A 89 5.85 -7.99 3.78
N THR A 90 7.06 -7.43 3.76
CA THR A 90 7.37 -6.16 4.42
C THR A 90 7.68 -5.12 3.36
N LEU A 91 6.88 -4.06 3.31
CA LEU A 91 7.16 -2.89 2.50
C LEU A 91 7.62 -1.75 3.42
N SER A 92 8.67 -1.03 3.02
CA SER A 92 9.21 0.05 3.83
C SER A 92 9.80 1.17 2.99
N LYS A 93 10.13 2.28 3.66
CA LYS A 93 10.69 3.50 3.07
C LYS A 93 9.75 4.09 2.02
N PRO A 94 8.62 4.67 2.43
CA PRO A 94 7.71 5.32 1.51
C PRO A 94 8.40 6.49 0.81
N VAL A 95 8.13 6.65 -0.48
CA VAL A 95 8.65 7.72 -1.33
C VAL A 95 7.53 8.24 -2.22
N VAL A 96 7.55 9.53 -2.52
CA VAL A 96 6.64 10.15 -3.49
C VAL A 96 7.32 10.13 -4.86
N CYS A 97 6.59 9.69 -5.88
CA CYS A 97 7.08 9.71 -7.25
C CYS A 97 7.02 11.13 -7.81
N THR A 98 8.14 11.60 -8.35
CA THR A 98 8.26 12.98 -8.85
C THR A 98 8.14 13.09 -10.38
N HIS A 99 8.15 11.96 -11.06
CA HIS A 99 8.13 11.82 -12.52
C HIS A 99 7.35 10.56 -12.93
N GLY A 100 7.15 10.40 -14.25
CA GLY A 100 6.46 9.26 -14.84
C GLY A 100 4.95 9.24 -14.57
N GLU A 101 4.31 8.14 -14.96
CA GLU A 101 2.87 7.92 -14.79
C GLU A 101 2.43 7.87 -13.32
N GLY A 102 3.37 7.63 -12.40
CA GLY A 102 3.14 7.62 -10.95
C GLY A 102 3.26 8.97 -10.25
N LYS A 103 3.49 10.08 -10.96
CA LYS A 103 3.78 11.39 -10.34
C LYS A 103 2.72 11.79 -9.31
N GLY A 104 3.17 12.17 -8.11
CA GLY A 104 2.30 12.54 -6.98
C GLY A 104 1.77 11.37 -6.17
N LEU A 105 1.97 10.12 -6.61
CA LEU A 105 1.65 8.93 -5.82
C LEU A 105 2.78 8.59 -4.85
N ARG A 106 2.42 7.99 -3.71
CA ARG A 106 3.38 7.42 -2.75
C ARG A 106 3.50 5.93 -2.99
N THR A 107 4.72 5.41 -2.93
CA THR A 107 5.03 3.98 -3.07
C THR A 107 6.12 3.60 -2.09
N TYR A 108 6.43 2.31 -1.95
CA TYR A 108 7.51 1.84 -1.08
C TYR A 108 8.77 1.56 -1.89
N ARG A 109 9.92 2.05 -1.43
CA ARG A 109 11.21 1.80 -2.09
C ARG A 109 11.76 0.40 -1.82
N LYS A 110 11.32 -0.24 -0.74
CA LYS A 110 11.79 -1.57 -0.35
C LYS A 110 10.62 -2.52 -0.17
N ALA A 111 10.75 -3.71 -0.76
CA ALA A 111 9.83 -4.81 -0.58
C ALA A 111 10.61 -6.11 -0.35
N VAL A 112 10.37 -6.74 0.79
CA VAL A 112 11.00 -8.00 1.21
C VAL A 112 9.90 -9.03 1.43
N VAL A 113 10.12 -10.24 0.94
CA VAL A 113 9.24 -11.39 1.14
C VAL A 113 10.01 -12.44 1.90
N THR A 114 9.43 -12.90 3.01
CA THR A 114 9.93 -14.03 3.79
C THR A 114 8.91 -15.16 3.69
N LEU A 115 9.37 -16.32 3.25
CA LEU A 115 8.58 -17.54 3.19
C LEU A 115 8.89 -18.42 4.39
N SER A 116 7.87 -19.08 4.94
CA SER A 116 8.11 -20.18 5.87
C SER A 116 8.96 -21.27 5.20
N GLY A 117 9.73 -22.02 5.99
CA GLY A 117 10.43 -23.19 5.49
C GLY A 117 9.45 -24.26 4.96
N PRO A 118 9.92 -25.21 4.15
CA PRO A 118 9.08 -26.28 3.58
C PRO A 118 8.41 -27.16 4.63
N ASP A 119 9.12 -27.43 5.73
CA ASP A 119 8.65 -28.21 6.86
C ASP A 119 8.41 -27.31 8.07
N ARG A 120 7.54 -27.74 8.99
CA ARG A 120 7.26 -26.99 10.23
C ARG A 120 8.56 -26.84 11.04
N GLY A 121 8.99 -25.59 11.25
CA GLY A 121 10.23 -25.27 11.99
C GLY A 121 11.51 -25.23 11.15
N SER A 122 11.45 -25.50 9.84
CA SER A 122 12.59 -25.34 8.94
C SER A 122 12.85 -23.86 8.59
N THR A 123 14.11 -23.53 8.29
CA THR A 123 14.54 -22.16 7.97
C THR A 123 13.82 -21.63 6.73
N GLY A 124 13.25 -20.43 6.87
CA GLY A 124 12.55 -19.75 5.79
C GLY A 124 13.48 -19.20 4.69
N THR A 125 12.90 -18.88 3.53
CA THR A 125 13.61 -18.21 2.44
C THR A 125 13.22 -16.73 2.42
N THR A 126 14.18 -15.83 2.28
CA THR A 126 13.91 -14.39 2.16
C THR A 126 14.45 -13.85 0.85
N PHE A 127 13.65 -13.07 0.13
CA PHE A 127 14.05 -12.41 -1.12
C PHE A 127 13.41 -11.03 -1.26
N ARG A 128 13.90 -10.23 -2.21
CA ARG A 128 13.37 -8.91 -2.53
C ARG A 128 12.54 -8.96 -3.79
N ILE A 129 11.49 -8.15 -3.84
CA ILE A 129 10.72 -7.92 -5.07
C ILE A 129 10.92 -6.48 -5.53
N PRO A 130 10.86 -6.21 -6.85
CA PRO A 130 10.89 -4.84 -7.35
C PRO A 130 9.76 -4.01 -6.73
N ALA A 131 10.12 -2.83 -6.24
CA ALA A 131 9.20 -1.84 -5.70
C ALA A 131 9.83 -0.46 -5.88
N GLY A 132 8.99 0.57 -5.94
CA GLY A 132 9.42 1.95 -6.17
C GLY A 132 8.56 2.63 -7.22
N CYS A 133 9.04 3.77 -7.72
CA CYS A 133 8.41 4.49 -8.81
C CYS A 133 8.83 3.82 -10.14
N PRO A 134 7.89 3.64 -11.08
CA PRO A 134 8.23 3.21 -12.44
C PRO A 134 8.98 4.30 -13.21
#